data_AF-H2YT89-F1
#
_entry.id   AF-H2YT89-F1
#
_cell.length_a   1.000
_cell.length_b   1.000
_cell.length_c   1.000
_cell.angle_alpha   90.00
_cell.angle_beta   90.00
_cell.angle_gamma   90.00
#
_symmetry.space_group_name_H-M   'P 1'
#
loop_
_entity.id
_entity.type
_entity.pdbx_description
1 polymer ?
#
loop_
_entity_poly.entity_id
_entity_poly.type
_entity_poly.pdbx_seq_one_letter_code
_entity_poly.pdbx_strand_id
1 'polypeptide(L)'
;MKFVVAAIVACLVGYASGLQCLTCEGNSIAECDKNAVMTTCFSNQDSCETIVRRYGLNNRAQHKVIKQCKQAQACMTNQNQNNYPSGPSVQCNSDQPNSVCSCCCSDDGCNRGDLDCVVAPGTCKRHRTVFPHGDYSCSNDNLKGSVCDFRCTSPTYAIFPVGNQTTTCLDDGKWSQPPPCCARPCPPYFLYDSVFLYHSTHVESMNMQIEYGFASAQNTVIGPEALQVSAMYFSGEPSAQSVVPFKEWTDDLDALRQLLEANFFPYTTNTADGKVNIGAALLFANNSVMTVENGVRDNRVPKTLVINTDANSDDNAIAIARQLRREGKLIYVNVVQPPTGALDMNQFYDIAGERDHVFEVQGGATEQINKYMGDIISHFCQNPCDHVLHDHV
;
A
#
# COMPACT_ATOMS: atom_id res chain seq x y z
N MET A 1 23.32 -49.82 -8.55
CA MET A 1 23.16 -48.51 -7.89
C MET A 1 21.69 -48.12 -7.96
N LYS A 2 21.04 -47.94 -6.81
CA LYS A 2 19.61 -47.58 -6.74
C LYS A 2 19.46 -46.08 -7.00
N PHE A 3 18.66 -45.71 -8.00
CA PHE A 3 18.25 -44.34 -8.25
C PHE A 3 17.24 -43.92 -7.17
N VAL A 4 17.58 -42.87 -6.41
CA VAL A 4 16.64 -42.22 -5.50
C VAL A 4 16.04 -41.03 -6.26
N VAL A 5 14.79 -41.16 -6.66
CA VAL A 5 14.01 -40.05 -7.21
C VAL A 5 13.49 -39.23 -6.04
N ALA A 6 14.08 -38.07 -5.81
CA ALA A 6 13.57 -37.09 -4.84
C ALA A 6 12.39 -36.35 -5.51
N ALA A 7 11.18 -36.64 -5.04
CA ALA A 7 9.99 -35.87 -5.42
C ALA A 7 10.10 -34.47 -4.81
N ILE A 8 10.28 -33.46 -5.65
CA ILE A 8 10.17 -32.06 -5.26
C ILE A 8 8.70 -31.79 -4.99
N VAL A 9 8.32 -31.71 -3.72
CA VAL A 9 7.03 -31.17 -3.31
C VAL A 9 7.08 -29.67 -3.59
N ALA A 10 6.48 -29.26 -4.71
CA ALA A 10 6.19 -27.86 -4.96
C ALA A 10 5.16 -27.42 -3.91
N CYS A 11 5.62 -26.73 -2.87
CA CYS A 11 4.72 -25.94 -2.02
C CYS A 11 4.17 -24.82 -2.90
N LEU A 12 2.97 -25.02 -3.44
CA LEU A 12 2.10 -23.95 -3.86
C LEU A 12 1.94 -23.03 -2.65
N VAL A 13 2.55 -21.84 -2.70
CA VAL A 13 2.25 -20.77 -1.77
C VAL A 13 0.81 -20.36 -2.08
N GLY A 14 -0.15 -21.00 -1.42
CA GLY A 14 -1.52 -20.55 -1.45
C GLY A 14 -1.52 -19.15 -0.86
N TYR A 15 -1.96 -18.16 -1.64
CA TYR A 15 -2.36 -16.86 -1.11
C TYR A 15 -3.29 -17.15 0.07
N ALA A 16 -2.97 -16.64 1.25
CA ALA A 16 -3.80 -16.80 2.42
C ALA A 16 -5.09 -15.99 2.20
N SER A 17 -6.10 -16.64 1.61
CA SER A 17 -7.44 -16.11 1.47
C SER A 17 -8.12 -16.14 2.84
N GLY A 18 -8.33 -14.98 3.43
CA GLY A 18 -9.01 -14.82 4.72
C GLY A 18 -9.39 -13.36 4.91
N LEU A 19 -10.45 -13.12 5.68
CA LEU A 19 -10.93 -11.77 6.04
C LEU A 19 -9.75 -10.89 6.48
N GLN A 20 -9.65 -9.69 5.96
CA GLN A 20 -8.64 -8.71 6.35
C GLN A 20 -9.25 -7.68 7.29
N CYS A 21 -8.71 -7.53 8.49
CA CYS A 21 -9.17 -6.56 9.47
C CYS A 21 -8.07 -5.58 9.84
N LEU A 22 -8.44 -4.34 10.16
CA LEU A 22 -7.52 -3.45 10.84
C LEU A 22 -7.23 -4.01 12.23
N THR A 23 -5.94 -4.10 12.57
CA THR A 23 -5.46 -4.42 13.92
C THR A 23 -4.68 -3.25 14.49
N CYS A 24 -5.14 -2.71 15.61
CA CYS A 24 -4.49 -1.59 16.30
C CYS A 24 -4.95 -1.47 17.75
N GLU A 25 -4.14 -0.78 18.56
CA GLU A 25 -4.57 -0.15 19.81
C GLU A 25 -4.30 1.36 19.72
N GLY A 26 -5.19 2.18 20.28
CA GLY A 26 -5.01 3.63 20.30
C GLY A 26 -5.92 4.33 21.31
N ASN A 27 -5.72 5.63 21.51
CA ASN A 27 -6.54 6.44 22.42
C ASN A 27 -7.68 7.17 21.69
N SER A 28 -7.84 6.96 20.39
CA SER A 28 -9.00 7.39 19.60
C SER A 28 -9.16 6.48 18.40
N ILE A 29 -10.33 6.53 17.75
CA ILE A 29 -10.58 5.78 16.52
C ILE A 29 -9.61 6.24 15.43
N ALA A 30 -9.46 7.55 15.26
CA ALA A 30 -8.56 8.15 14.27
C ALA A 30 -7.08 7.77 14.49
N GLU A 31 -6.60 7.79 15.74
CA GLU A 31 -5.24 7.36 16.08
C GLU A 31 -5.02 5.87 15.80
N CYS A 32 -5.99 5.02 16.18
CA CYS A 32 -5.94 3.59 15.92
C CYS A 32 -5.89 3.32 14.40
N ASP A 33 -6.77 3.95 13.62
CA ASP A 33 -6.84 3.79 12.17
C ASP A 33 -5.58 4.25 11.46
N LYS A 34 -4.98 5.35 11.91
CA LYS A 34 -3.72 5.86 11.37
C LYS A 34 -2.57 4.87 11.56
N ASN A 35 -2.54 4.19 12.70
CA ASN A 35 -1.46 3.25 13.06
C ASN A 35 -1.83 1.78 12.79
N ALA A 36 -2.97 1.53 12.15
CA ALA A 36 -3.47 0.17 11.96
C ALA A 36 -2.65 -0.60 10.94
N VAL A 37 -2.44 -1.88 11.25
CA VAL A 37 -1.94 -2.86 10.30
C VAL A 37 -3.12 -3.62 9.72
N MET A 38 -3.16 -3.78 8.39
CA MET A 38 -4.13 -4.67 7.76
C MET A 38 -3.67 -6.12 8.00
N THR A 39 -4.44 -6.88 8.76
CA THR A 39 -4.09 -8.24 9.17
C THR A 39 -5.06 -9.23 8.53
N THR A 40 -4.53 -10.20 7.79
CA THR A 40 -5.30 -11.38 7.35
C THR A 40 -5.62 -12.24 8.57
N CYS A 41 -6.91 -12.39 8.86
CA CYS A 41 -7.41 -13.13 10.00
C CYS A 41 -7.20 -14.64 9.86
N PHE A 42 -7.12 -15.34 11.00
CA PHE A 42 -7.09 -16.80 10.99
C PHE A 42 -8.39 -17.40 10.45
N SER A 43 -8.35 -18.65 9.99
CA SER A 43 -9.50 -19.35 9.39
C SER A 43 -10.74 -19.46 10.29
N ASN A 44 -10.59 -19.30 11.61
CA ASN A 44 -11.67 -19.28 12.59
C ASN A 44 -12.06 -17.86 13.07
N GLN A 45 -11.56 -16.82 12.41
CA GLN A 45 -11.79 -15.42 12.71
C GLN A 45 -12.45 -14.72 11.51
N ASP A 46 -13.74 -14.97 11.37
CA ASP A 46 -14.63 -14.50 10.32
C ASP A 46 -15.35 -13.18 10.67
N SER A 47 -14.79 -12.38 11.57
CA SER A 47 -15.29 -11.04 11.88
C SER A 47 -14.20 -10.07 12.32
N CYS A 48 -14.29 -8.81 11.88
CA CYS A 48 -13.55 -7.71 12.45
C CYS A 48 -14.30 -7.14 13.65
N GLU A 49 -13.58 -6.92 14.75
CA GLU A 49 -14.11 -6.34 15.99
C GLU A 49 -13.45 -4.97 16.24
N THR A 50 -14.26 -3.96 16.57
CA THR A 50 -13.80 -2.70 17.16
C THR A 50 -14.34 -2.60 18.58
N ILE A 51 -13.46 -2.44 19.56
CA ILE A 51 -13.81 -2.20 20.95
C ILE A 51 -13.42 -0.77 21.32
N VAL A 52 -14.37 0.04 21.77
CA VAL A 52 -14.11 1.36 22.34
C VAL A 52 -14.50 1.34 23.80
N ARG A 53 -13.51 1.58 24.66
CA ARG A 53 -13.70 1.70 26.09
C ARG A 53 -13.46 3.13 26.53
N ARG A 54 -14.41 3.68 27.27
CA ARG A 54 -14.30 4.97 27.96
C ARG A 54 -14.12 4.71 29.44
N TYR A 55 -13.19 5.43 30.06
CA TYR A 55 -12.96 5.40 31.49
C TYR A 55 -12.85 6.83 32.03
N GLY A 56 -13.55 7.11 33.13
CA GLY A 56 -13.53 8.41 33.79
C GLY A 56 -12.51 8.47 34.91
N LEU A 57 -11.49 9.34 34.77
CA LEU A 57 -10.64 9.78 35.87
C LEU A 57 -10.57 11.32 35.86
N ASN A 58 -10.89 11.97 36.97
CA ASN A 58 -10.67 13.40 37.22
C ASN A 58 -11.15 14.34 36.10
N ASN A 59 -12.41 14.18 35.64
CA ASN A 59 -13.01 15.01 34.57
C ASN A 59 -12.30 14.97 33.21
N ARG A 60 -11.47 13.94 32.93
CA ARG A 60 -10.96 13.65 31.59
C ARG A 60 -11.41 12.26 31.15
N ALA A 61 -12.15 12.18 30.05
CA ALA A 61 -12.53 10.90 29.45
C ALA A 61 -11.30 10.30 28.75
N GLN A 62 -10.75 9.23 29.30
CA GLN A 62 -9.74 8.42 28.61
C GLN A 62 -10.44 7.39 27.73
N HIS A 63 -9.89 7.17 26.55
CA HIS A 63 -10.40 6.21 25.59
C HIS A 63 -9.35 5.14 25.35
N LYS A 64 -9.78 3.89 25.26
CA LYS A 64 -8.99 2.81 24.69
C LYS A 64 -9.76 2.23 23.52
N VAL A 65 -9.17 2.29 22.33
CA VAL A 65 -9.70 1.70 21.10
C VAL A 65 -8.85 0.49 20.75
N ILE A 66 -9.50 -0.63 20.45
CA ILE A 66 -8.86 -1.86 19.98
C ILE A 66 -9.59 -2.29 18.71
N LYS A 67 -8.86 -2.52 17.62
CA LYS A 67 -9.39 -3.16 16.41
C LYS A 67 -8.69 -4.50 16.23
N GLN A 68 -9.43 -5.57 15.93
CA GLN A 68 -8.86 -6.92 15.85
C GLN A 68 -9.69 -7.89 15.00
N CYS A 69 -9.03 -8.96 14.54
CA CYS A 69 -9.70 -10.17 14.06
C CYS A 69 -10.35 -10.93 15.21
N LYS A 70 -11.56 -11.46 14.97
CA LYS A 70 -12.35 -12.17 15.99
C LYS A 70 -13.18 -13.27 15.35
N GLN A 71 -13.45 -14.35 16.10
CA GLN A 71 -14.47 -15.31 15.72
C GLN A 71 -15.84 -14.62 15.72
N ALA A 72 -16.64 -14.77 14.66
CA ALA A 72 -17.92 -14.07 14.49
C ALA A 72 -18.87 -14.27 15.68
N GLN A 73 -18.99 -15.50 16.18
CA GLN A 73 -19.86 -15.78 17.34
C GLN A 73 -19.37 -15.09 18.62
N ALA A 74 -18.05 -15.05 18.84
CA ALA A 74 -17.47 -14.37 20.00
C ALA A 74 -17.64 -12.85 19.89
N CYS A 75 -17.42 -12.31 18.69
CA CYS A 75 -17.68 -10.90 18.40
C CYS A 75 -19.15 -10.56 18.68
N MET A 76 -20.08 -11.31 18.08
CA MET A 76 -21.51 -11.07 18.27
C MET A 76 -21.94 -11.17 19.74
N THR A 77 -21.32 -12.08 20.51
CA THR A 77 -21.55 -12.17 21.96
C THR A 77 -21.12 -10.89 22.66
N ASN A 78 -19.98 -10.31 22.31
CA ASN A 78 -19.52 -9.03 22.86
C ASN A 78 -20.41 -7.86 22.40
N GLN A 79 -20.81 -7.82 21.14
CA GLN A 79 -21.72 -6.79 20.63
C GLN A 79 -23.09 -6.85 21.31
N ASN A 80 -23.61 -8.05 21.61
CA ASN A 80 -24.86 -8.20 22.36
C ASN A 80 -24.77 -7.64 23.79
N GLN A 81 -23.57 -7.56 24.39
CA GLN A 81 -23.36 -6.91 25.69
C GLN A 81 -23.53 -5.39 25.64
N ASN A 82 -23.45 -4.76 24.47
CA ASN A 82 -23.64 -3.31 24.33
C ASN A 82 -24.97 -2.85 24.93
N ASN A 83 -26.02 -3.68 24.81
CA ASN A 83 -27.38 -3.39 25.28
C ASN A 83 -27.66 -3.90 26.69
N TYR A 84 -26.68 -4.55 27.36
CA TYR A 84 -26.87 -5.01 28.73
C TYR A 84 -26.96 -3.82 29.69
N PRO A 85 -27.84 -3.86 30.71
CA PRO A 85 -27.94 -2.79 31.69
C PRO A 85 -26.60 -2.52 32.40
N SER A 86 -26.27 -1.23 32.53
CA SER A 86 -25.11 -0.72 33.26
C SER A 86 -25.52 0.56 34.00
N GLY A 87 -25.82 0.43 35.30
CA GLY A 87 -26.40 1.51 36.07
C GLY A 87 -27.73 2.01 35.47
N PRO A 88 -27.91 3.33 35.27
CA PRO A 88 -29.13 3.89 34.67
C PRO A 88 -29.16 3.81 33.14
N SER A 89 -28.17 3.16 32.50
CA SER A 89 -28.07 3.06 31.05
C SER A 89 -27.65 1.66 30.60
N VAL A 90 -27.05 1.55 29.42
CA VAL A 90 -26.51 0.32 28.83
C VAL A 90 -24.99 0.37 28.78
N GLN A 91 -24.32 -0.77 28.61
CA GLN A 91 -22.85 -0.84 28.60
C GLN A 91 -22.22 0.03 27.50
N CYS A 92 -22.84 0.09 26.32
CA CYS A 92 -22.39 0.96 25.24
C CYS A 92 -23.18 2.27 25.23
N ASN A 93 -22.64 3.29 25.88
CA ASN A 93 -23.20 4.62 25.88
C ASN A 93 -22.09 5.70 25.82
N SER A 94 -22.04 6.44 24.71
CA SER A 94 -21.08 7.54 24.54
C SER A 94 -21.23 8.66 25.58
N ASP A 95 -22.40 8.83 26.17
CA ASP A 95 -22.70 9.93 27.09
C ASP A 95 -22.26 9.63 28.52
N GLN A 96 -21.72 8.43 28.78
CA GLN A 96 -21.25 8.02 30.10
C GLN A 96 -19.72 7.87 30.17
N PRO A 97 -19.11 8.20 31.34
CA PRO A 97 -17.66 8.16 31.52
C PRO A 97 -17.09 6.74 31.53
N ASN A 98 -17.89 5.74 31.91
CA ASN A 98 -17.50 4.32 31.92
C ASN A 98 -18.41 3.57 30.95
N SER A 99 -17.93 3.38 29.72
CA SER A 99 -18.69 2.73 28.64
C SER A 99 -17.79 1.75 27.90
N VAL A 100 -18.36 0.62 27.48
CA VAL A 100 -17.70 -0.35 26.60
C VAL A 100 -18.63 -0.65 25.45
N CYS A 101 -18.16 -0.34 24.25
CA CYS A 101 -18.87 -0.59 23.01
C CYS A 101 -18.05 -1.56 22.16
N SER A 102 -18.64 -2.67 21.74
CA SER A 102 -18.02 -3.67 20.85
C SER A 102 -18.82 -3.78 19.56
N CYS A 103 -18.17 -3.58 18.41
CA CYS A 103 -18.81 -3.63 17.10
C CYS A 103 -18.18 -4.67 16.21
N CYS A 104 -19.02 -5.46 15.55
CA CYS A 104 -18.65 -6.52 14.64
C CYS A 104 -19.01 -6.15 13.20
N CYS A 105 -18.17 -6.57 12.27
CA CYS A 105 -18.46 -6.55 10.85
C CYS A 105 -17.70 -7.71 10.15
N SER A 106 -18.00 -7.98 8.88
CA SER A 106 -17.55 -9.22 8.19
C SER A 106 -16.92 -8.99 6.81
N ASP A 107 -16.70 -7.73 6.41
CA ASP A 107 -16.06 -7.38 5.14
C ASP A 107 -14.61 -6.93 5.36
N ASP A 108 -13.76 -7.03 4.34
CA ASP A 108 -12.37 -6.58 4.44
C ASP A 108 -12.29 -5.10 4.82
N GLY A 109 -11.49 -4.79 5.85
CA GLY A 109 -11.29 -3.44 6.36
C GLY A 109 -12.55 -2.77 6.96
N CYS A 110 -13.64 -3.52 7.18
CA CYS A 110 -14.94 -2.98 7.58
C CYS A 110 -14.92 -2.27 8.95
N ASN A 111 -13.93 -2.58 9.77
CA ASN A 111 -13.77 -1.99 11.09
C ASN A 111 -13.00 -0.66 11.06
N ARG A 112 -12.61 -0.13 9.89
CA ARG A 112 -12.07 1.23 9.74
C ARG A 112 -13.15 2.30 9.93
N GLY A 113 -12.78 3.41 10.56
CA GLY A 113 -13.67 4.52 10.86
C GLY A 113 -14.48 4.31 12.14
N ASP A 114 -15.57 5.07 12.23
CA ASP A 114 -16.41 5.21 13.43
C ASP A 114 -17.11 3.92 13.88
N LEU A 115 -17.58 3.95 15.13
CA LEU A 115 -18.15 2.82 15.85
C LEU A 115 -19.66 2.69 15.61
N ASP A 116 -20.05 2.03 14.52
CA ASP A 116 -21.43 2.06 14.00
C ASP A 116 -22.31 0.82 14.29
N CYS A 117 -22.09 0.07 15.38
CA CYS A 117 -22.88 -1.15 15.66
C CYS A 117 -24.12 -0.94 16.54
N VAL A 118 -24.36 0.27 17.05
CA VAL A 118 -25.65 0.61 17.67
C VAL A 118 -26.55 1.14 16.57
N VAL A 119 -27.15 0.21 15.83
CA VAL A 119 -28.17 0.55 14.83
C VAL A 119 -29.50 0.66 15.58
N ALA A 120 -30.07 1.86 15.61
CA ALA A 120 -31.37 2.08 16.25
C ALA A 120 -32.44 1.25 15.52
N PRO A 121 -33.47 0.74 16.21
CA PRO A 121 -34.56 0.02 15.54
C PRO A 121 -35.17 0.86 14.42
N GLY A 122 -35.24 0.28 13.21
CA GLY A 122 -35.75 0.98 12.03
C GLY A 122 -34.75 1.91 11.34
N THR A 123 -33.45 1.77 11.62
CA THR A 123 -32.38 2.46 10.88
C THR A 123 -31.33 1.48 10.35
N CYS A 124 -30.45 1.95 9.48
CA CYS A 124 -29.25 1.25 9.01
C CYS A 124 -27.99 1.89 9.59
N LYS A 125 -26.83 1.23 9.46
CA LYS A 125 -25.53 1.84 9.76
C LYS A 125 -25.36 3.15 8.97
N ARG A 126 -24.96 4.25 9.62
CA ARG A 126 -24.67 5.49 8.85
C ARG A 126 -23.47 5.27 7.94
N HIS A 127 -23.55 5.82 6.73
CA HIS A 127 -22.38 5.92 5.85
C HIS A 127 -21.36 6.88 6.47
N ARG A 128 -20.08 6.69 6.13
CA ARG A 128 -19.01 7.59 6.58
C ARG A 128 -19.29 9.01 6.09
N THR A 129 -19.00 10.00 6.93
CA THR A 129 -19.18 11.42 6.59
C THR A 129 -18.35 11.85 5.38
N VAL A 130 -17.22 11.20 5.14
CA VAL A 130 -16.36 11.42 3.97
C VAL A 130 -16.54 10.25 3.00
N PHE A 131 -16.92 10.59 1.77
CA PHE A 131 -16.89 9.68 0.63
C PHE A 131 -15.74 10.12 -0.30
N PRO A 132 -14.57 9.46 -0.24
CA PRO A 132 -13.38 9.96 -0.93
C PRO A 132 -13.60 10.07 -2.44
N HIS A 133 -13.14 11.19 -3.02
CA HIS A 133 -13.32 11.53 -4.45
C HIS A 133 -14.77 11.57 -4.93
N GLY A 134 -15.71 11.71 -3.99
CA GLY A 134 -17.12 11.67 -4.25
C GLY A 134 -17.95 12.43 -3.21
N ASP A 135 -19.25 12.37 -3.42
CA ASP A 135 -20.28 12.79 -2.50
C ASP A 135 -21.46 11.82 -2.55
N TYR A 136 -22.31 11.87 -1.52
CA TYR A 136 -23.56 11.12 -1.53
C TYR A 136 -24.66 11.87 -0.80
N SER A 137 -25.90 11.56 -1.14
CA SER A 137 -27.08 12.11 -0.48
C SER A 137 -28.10 11.02 -0.21
N CYS A 138 -28.74 11.05 0.96
CA CYS A 138 -29.75 10.07 1.37
C CYS A 138 -31.11 10.75 1.56
N SER A 139 -32.19 10.08 1.14
CA SER A 139 -33.54 10.65 1.19
C SER A 139 -34.05 10.95 2.61
N ASN A 140 -33.77 10.09 3.60
CA ASN A 140 -34.10 10.32 5.02
C ASN A 140 -32.97 9.80 5.95
N ASP A 141 -31.75 10.29 5.75
CA ASP A 141 -30.54 9.81 6.46
C ASP A 141 -30.46 8.27 6.38
N ASN A 142 -30.34 7.58 7.51
CA ASN A 142 -30.25 6.14 7.60
C ASN A 142 -31.57 5.47 8.06
N LEU A 143 -32.72 6.15 8.01
CA LEU A 143 -34.01 5.51 8.35
C LEU A 143 -34.36 4.38 7.37
N LYS A 144 -35.11 3.40 7.84
CA LYS A 144 -35.69 2.33 7.00
C LYS A 144 -36.40 2.93 5.78
N GLY A 145 -36.11 2.37 4.61
CA GLY A 145 -36.65 2.82 3.32
C GLY A 145 -35.90 4.02 2.71
N SER A 146 -34.92 4.60 3.40
CA SER A 146 -34.02 5.61 2.82
C SER A 146 -33.26 5.05 1.64
N VAL A 147 -33.09 5.88 0.62
CA VAL A 147 -32.25 5.58 -0.55
C VAL A 147 -31.13 6.60 -0.56
N CYS A 148 -29.89 6.13 -0.56
CA CYS A 148 -28.70 6.95 -0.76
C CYS A 148 -28.24 6.87 -2.22
N ASP A 149 -27.82 7.99 -2.80
CA ASP A 149 -27.27 8.14 -4.14
C ASP A 149 -25.83 8.67 -4.03
N PHE A 150 -24.88 7.95 -4.62
CA PHE A 150 -23.44 8.19 -4.57
C PHE A 150 -22.94 8.68 -5.94
N ARG A 151 -22.02 9.65 -5.93
CA ARG A 151 -21.43 10.22 -7.14
C ARG A 151 -19.95 10.52 -6.91
N CYS A 152 -19.18 10.50 -8.00
CA CYS A 152 -17.80 10.94 -7.98
C CYS A 152 -17.72 12.40 -8.41
N THR A 153 -16.88 13.18 -7.73
CA THR A 153 -16.81 14.65 -7.89
C THR A 153 -15.88 15.08 -9.02
N SER A 154 -15.03 14.17 -9.52
CA SER A 154 -14.08 14.42 -10.59
C SER A 154 -14.28 13.46 -11.76
N PRO A 155 -14.14 13.91 -13.02
CA PRO A 155 -14.33 13.07 -14.21
C PRO A 155 -13.25 11.99 -14.37
N THR A 156 -12.17 12.06 -13.58
CA THR A 156 -11.11 11.04 -13.58
C THR A 156 -11.45 9.82 -12.72
N TYR A 157 -12.56 9.87 -11.98
CA TYR A 157 -13.07 8.81 -11.13
C TYR A 157 -14.45 8.34 -11.62
N ALA A 158 -14.74 7.05 -11.40
CA ALA A 158 -16.02 6.44 -11.73
C ALA A 158 -16.51 5.55 -10.57
N ILE A 159 -17.83 5.41 -10.46
CA ILE A 159 -18.46 4.52 -9.48
C ILE A 159 -18.06 3.07 -9.76
N PHE A 160 -17.52 2.40 -8.75
CA PHE A 160 -17.24 0.97 -8.75
C PHE A 160 -17.91 0.26 -7.56
N PRO A 161 -18.57 -0.89 -7.76
CA PRO A 161 -18.87 -1.52 -9.06
C PRO A 161 -19.79 -0.67 -9.94
N VAL A 162 -19.67 -0.81 -11.26
CA VAL A 162 -20.48 -0.04 -12.22
C VAL A 162 -21.97 -0.30 -11.98
N GLY A 163 -22.76 0.79 -11.88
CA GLY A 163 -24.20 0.73 -11.61
C GLY A 163 -24.56 0.65 -10.12
N ASN A 164 -23.59 0.51 -9.21
CA ASN A 164 -23.81 0.42 -7.77
C ASN A 164 -23.93 1.80 -7.10
N GLN A 165 -24.57 2.76 -7.78
CA GLN A 165 -24.62 4.17 -7.38
C GLN A 165 -25.69 4.48 -6.33
N THR A 166 -26.59 3.55 -6.03
CA THR A 166 -27.61 3.74 -5.01
C THR A 166 -27.58 2.64 -3.97
N THR A 167 -28.12 2.86 -2.78
CA THR A 167 -28.37 1.78 -1.82
C THR A 167 -29.56 2.11 -0.94
N THR A 168 -30.33 1.09 -0.53
CA THR A 168 -31.59 1.29 0.20
C THR A 168 -31.50 0.67 1.59
N CYS A 169 -31.95 1.39 2.62
CA CYS A 169 -31.96 0.88 3.99
C CYS A 169 -33.13 -0.11 4.16
N LEU A 170 -32.81 -1.36 4.45
CA LEU A 170 -33.75 -2.47 4.58
C LEU A 170 -34.26 -2.65 6.01
N ASP A 171 -35.28 -3.49 6.15
CA ASP A 171 -35.98 -3.79 7.40
C ASP A 171 -35.10 -4.50 8.45
N ASP A 172 -34.04 -5.17 7.99
CA ASP A 172 -33.08 -5.89 8.84
C ASP A 172 -31.95 -5.00 9.37
N GLY A 173 -32.02 -3.69 9.10
CA GLY A 173 -31.02 -2.70 9.50
C GLY A 173 -29.75 -2.70 8.64
N LYS A 174 -29.80 -3.33 7.46
CA LYS A 174 -28.71 -3.34 6.48
C LYS A 174 -29.06 -2.53 5.24
N TRP A 175 -28.02 -2.02 4.59
CA TRP A 175 -28.14 -1.46 3.25
C TRP A 175 -28.28 -2.59 2.22
N SER A 176 -29.09 -2.37 1.19
CA SER A 176 -29.35 -3.36 0.13
C SER A 176 -28.09 -3.80 -0.61
N GLN A 177 -27.09 -2.93 -0.65
CA GLN A 177 -25.74 -3.19 -1.16
C GLN A 177 -24.72 -2.31 -0.42
N PRO A 178 -23.45 -2.74 -0.33
CA PRO A 178 -22.40 -1.92 0.25
C PRO A 178 -22.26 -0.60 -0.54
N PRO A 179 -21.81 0.49 0.12
CA PRO A 179 -21.52 1.73 -0.59
C PRO A 179 -20.46 1.48 -1.67
N PRO A 180 -20.58 2.09 -2.87
CA PRO A 180 -19.55 2.00 -3.89
C PRO A 180 -18.28 2.74 -3.45
N CYS A 181 -17.25 2.70 -4.28
CA CYS A 181 -16.12 3.62 -4.20
C CYS A 181 -16.00 4.44 -5.49
N CYS A 182 -15.31 5.57 -5.41
CA CYS A 182 -14.86 6.31 -6.57
C CYS A 182 -13.48 5.79 -6.97
N ALA A 183 -13.43 5.01 -8.04
CA ALA A 183 -12.23 4.34 -8.52
C ALA A 183 -11.69 4.99 -9.81
N ARG A 184 -10.39 4.83 -10.06
CA ARG A 184 -9.73 5.24 -11.31
C ARG A 184 -9.39 4.03 -12.18
N PRO A 185 -9.23 4.21 -13.50
CA PRO A 185 -8.69 3.15 -14.34
C PRO A 185 -7.25 2.82 -13.94
N CYS A 186 -6.93 1.55 -13.86
CA CYS A 186 -5.57 1.04 -13.61
C CYS A 186 -5.27 0.05 -14.74
N PRO A 187 -4.41 0.38 -15.72
CA PRO A 187 -3.61 1.62 -15.92
C PRO A 187 -4.42 2.87 -16.33
N PRO A 188 -3.83 4.09 -16.33
CA PRO A 188 -2.43 4.43 -16.03
C PRO A 188 -2.18 4.89 -14.59
N TYR A 189 -3.18 4.77 -13.70
CA TYR A 189 -3.05 5.19 -12.30
C TYR A 189 -2.68 4.01 -11.43
N PHE A 190 -1.45 4.02 -10.91
CA PHE A 190 -0.95 3.01 -9.99
C PHE A 190 -0.61 3.65 -8.66
N LEU A 191 -1.12 3.11 -7.55
CA LEU A 191 -0.87 3.68 -6.23
C LEU A 191 0.29 2.96 -5.53
N TYR A 192 1.52 3.41 -5.76
CA TYR A 192 2.71 2.95 -5.04
C TYR A 192 3.82 4.01 -5.06
N ASP A 193 4.78 3.89 -4.13
CA ASP A 193 5.99 4.70 -4.14
C ASP A 193 7.19 3.87 -4.58
N SER A 194 8.03 4.42 -5.46
CA SER A 194 9.22 3.73 -5.96
C SER A 194 10.49 4.53 -5.68
N VAL A 195 11.57 3.88 -5.24
CA VAL A 195 12.92 4.46 -5.28
C VAL A 195 13.72 3.80 -6.37
N PHE A 196 14.22 4.59 -7.32
CA PHE A 196 15.11 4.15 -8.39
C PHE A 196 16.56 4.37 -7.99
N LEU A 197 17.31 3.30 -7.82
CA LEU A 197 18.74 3.33 -7.50
C LEU A 197 19.53 3.15 -8.80
N TYR A 198 20.41 4.09 -9.13
CA TYR A 198 21.19 4.06 -10.36
C TYR A 198 22.68 3.85 -10.08
N HIS A 199 23.28 2.93 -10.81
CA HIS A 199 24.72 2.74 -10.90
C HIS A 199 25.09 2.44 -12.36
N SER A 200 26.19 3.00 -12.84
CA SER A 200 26.79 2.58 -14.09
C SER A 200 28.29 2.82 -14.08
N THR A 201 29.02 1.89 -14.69
CA THR A 201 30.46 2.01 -14.95
C THR A 201 30.75 2.81 -16.22
N HIS A 202 29.77 2.95 -17.12
CA HIS A 202 29.86 3.70 -18.36
C HIS A 202 28.71 4.69 -18.53
N VAL A 203 28.99 5.86 -19.11
CA VAL A 203 27.99 6.92 -19.34
C VAL A 203 26.90 6.44 -20.31
N GLU A 204 27.25 5.63 -21.29
CA GLU A 204 26.31 5.06 -22.25
C GLU A 204 25.32 4.11 -21.57
N SER A 205 25.77 3.29 -20.62
CA SER A 205 24.89 2.44 -19.79
C SER A 205 23.93 3.29 -18.97
N MET A 206 24.42 4.36 -18.34
CA MET A 206 23.59 5.27 -17.55
C MET A 206 22.50 5.90 -18.42
N ASN A 207 22.86 6.41 -19.59
CA ASN A 207 21.90 6.98 -20.55
C ASN A 207 20.84 5.95 -20.95
N MET A 208 21.24 4.70 -21.21
CA MET A 208 20.31 3.63 -21.56
C MET A 208 19.33 3.32 -20.42
N GLN A 209 19.81 3.26 -19.18
CA GLN A 209 18.97 3.04 -17.99
C GLN A 209 17.98 4.18 -17.79
N ILE A 210 18.43 5.43 -17.92
CA ILE A 210 17.59 6.62 -17.80
C ILE A 210 16.50 6.60 -18.88
N GLU A 211 16.85 6.38 -20.14
CA GLU A 211 15.88 6.31 -21.24
C GLU A 211 14.87 5.16 -21.05
N TYR A 212 15.31 4.00 -20.55
CA TYR A 212 14.41 2.91 -20.20
C TYR A 212 13.42 3.28 -19.09
N GLY A 213 13.89 3.98 -18.05
CA GLY A 213 13.05 4.49 -16.97
C GLY A 213 11.99 5.48 -17.49
N PHE A 214 12.39 6.41 -18.35
CA PHE A 214 11.46 7.37 -18.97
C PHE A 214 10.47 6.72 -19.95
N ALA A 215 10.91 5.74 -20.75
CA ALA A 215 10.02 4.97 -21.62
C ALA A 215 9.00 4.17 -20.81
N SER A 216 9.41 3.62 -19.66
CA SER A 216 8.50 2.95 -18.72
C SER A 216 7.50 3.93 -18.11
N ALA A 217 7.97 5.12 -17.71
CA ALA A 217 7.16 6.18 -17.11
C ALA A 217 6.02 6.68 -18.02
N GLN A 218 6.15 6.58 -19.35
CA GLN A 218 5.09 6.96 -20.29
C GLN A 218 3.82 6.10 -20.17
N ASN A 219 3.90 4.93 -19.52
CA ASN A 219 2.76 4.02 -19.33
C ASN A 219 2.02 4.23 -18.00
N THR A 220 2.39 5.25 -17.23
CA THR A 220 1.84 5.56 -15.92
C THR A 220 1.66 7.06 -15.74
N VAL A 221 0.79 7.45 -14.81
CA VAL A 221 0.74 8.80 -14.29
C VAL A 221 1.59 8.87 -13.03
N ILE A 222 2.46 9.88 -12.96
CA ILE A 222 3.28 10.17 -11.78
C ILE A 222 2.71 11.42 -11.12
N GLY A 223 2.44 11.33 -9.81
CA GLY A 223 1.79 12.41 -9.08
C GLY A 223 1.33 11.98 -7.69
N PRO A 224 0.80 12.93 -6.89
CA PRO A 224 0.48 12.70 -5.48
C PRO A 224 -0.57 11.59 -5.25
N GLU A 225 -1.49 11.41 -6.19
CA GLU A 225 -2.56 10.40 -6.14
C GLU A 225 -2.32 9.20 -7.08
N ALA A 226 -1.10 9.01 -7.56
CA ALA A 226 -0.72 7.92 -8.47
C ALA A 226 0.66 7.39 -8.07
N LEU A 227 1.53 7.11 -9.04
CA LEU A 227 2.91 6.71 -8.75
C LEU A 227 3.63 7.92 -8.16
N GLN A 228 4.31 7.75 -7.03
CA GLN A 228 5.31 8.72 -6.60
C GLN A 228 6.68 8.07 -6.68
N VAL A 229 7.68 8.83 -7.08
CA VAL A 229 9.01 8.25 -7.20
C VAL A 229 10.08 9.16 -6.62
N SER A 230 11.16 8.52 -6.21
CA SER A 230 12.41 9.13 -5.80
C SER A 230 13.53 8.41 -6.53
N ALA A 231 14.67 9.07 -6.69
CA ALA A 231 15.81 8.46 -7.37
C ALA A 231 17.12 8.88 -6.72
N MET A 232 18.13 8.03 -6.84
CA MET A 232 19.46 8.28 -6.28
C MET A 232 20.54 7.53 -7.07
N TYR A 233 21.75 8.05 -7.03
CA TYR A 233 22.95 7.40 -7.54
C TYR A 233 23.73 6.70 -6.42
N PHE A 234 24.39 5.58 -6.73
CA PHE A 234 25.30 4.89 -5.82
C PHE A 234 26.51 4.26 -6.54
N SER A 235 27.57 3.99 -5.78
CA SER A 235 28.71 3.18 -6.21
C SER A 235 29.19 2.33 -5.03
N GLY A 236 30.43 2.51 -4.56
CA GLY A 236 30.91 1.90 -3.32
C GLY A 236 30.17 2.45 -2.09
N GLU A 237 29.58 3.65 -2.20
CA GLU A 237 28.73 4.25 -1.17
C GLU A 237 27.48 4.88 -1.82
N PRO A 238 26.35 4.98 -1.08
CA PRO A 238 25.19 5.78 -1.48
C PRO A 238 25.52 7.27 -1.60
N SER A 239 25.14 7.94 -2.69
CA SER A 239 25.34 9.39 -2.84
C SER A 239 24.14 10.16 -2.29
N ALA A 240 24.24 10.62 -1.03
CA ALA A 240 23.18 11.39 -0.39
C ALA A 240 22.84 12.70 -1.12
N GLN A 241 23.83 13.33 -1.77
CA GLN A 241 23.66 14.57 -2.53
C GLN A 241 22.93 14.36 -3.86
N SER A 242 22.91 13.14 -4.38
CA SER A 242 22.22 12.80 -5.64
C SER A 242 20.72 12.55 -5.46
N VAL A 243 20.24 12.47 -4.21
CA VAL A 243 18.85 12.09 -3.93
C VAL A 243 17.91 13.14 -4.51
N VAL A 244 16.99 12.69 -5.36
CA VAL A 244 15.79 13.41 -5.75
C VAL A 244 14.64 12.91 -4.86
N PRO A 245 14.19 13.68 -3.87
CA PRO A 245 13.15 13.24 -2.93
C PRO A 245 11.77 13.21 -3.60
N PHE A 246 10.83 12.42 -3.06
CA PHE A 246 9.46 12.29 -3.58
C PHE A 246 8.74 13.65 -3.73
N LYS A 247 9.01 14.59 -2.82
CA LYS A 247 8.40 15.93 -2.82
C LYS A 247 8.92 16.88 -3.90
N GLU A 248 10.08 16.60 -4.50
CA GLU A 248 10.68 17.42 -5.57
C GLU A 248 10.31 16.90 -6.97
N TRP A 249 9.49 15.85 -7.03
CA TRP A 249 9.06 15.25 -8.28
C TRP A 249 8.09 16.15 -9.07
N THR A 250 8.12 16.01 -10.41
CA THR A 250 7.26 16.74 -11.37
C THR A 250 6.65 15.80 -12.41
N ASP A 251 5.44 16.10 -12.89
CA ASP A 251 4.79 15.39 -14.01
C ASP A 251 5.35 15.82 -15.38
N ASP A 252 6.15 16.89 -15.42
CA ASP A 252 6.97 17.28 -16.56
C ASP A 252 8.21 16.36 -16.68
N LEU A 253 8.12 15.35 -17.54
CA LEU A 253 9.20 14.38 -17.76
C LEU A 253 10.51 15.01 -18.26
N ASP A 254 10.47 16.13 -18.99
CA ASP A 254 11.68 16.80 -19.48
C ASP A 254 12.39 17.55 -18.36
N ALA A 255 11.64 18.25 -17.51
CA ALA A 255 12.19 18.92 -16.32
C ALA A 255 12.78 17.90 -15.34
N LEU A 256 12.10 16.78 -15.17
CA LEU A 256 12.57 15.68 -14.35
C LEU A 256 13.85 15.05 -14.90
N ARG A 257 13.94 14.85 -16.23
CA ARG A 257 15.17 14.35 -16.87
C ARG A 257 16.34 15.25 -16.54
N GLN A 258 16.18 16.57 -16.72
CA GLN A 258 17.22 17.54 -16.38
C GLN A 258 17.62 17.47 -14.90
N LEU A 259 16.67 17.26 -13.99
CA LEU A 259 16.94 17.11 -12.56
C LEU A 259 17.77 15.86 -12.26
N LEU A 260 17.41 14.71 -12.83
CA LEU A 260 18.18 13.46 -12.66
C LEU A 260 19.59 13.61 -13.24
N GLU A 261 19.71 14.18 -14.43
CA GLU A 261 21.02 14.39 -15.07
C GLU A 261 21.91 15.30 -14.21
N ALA A 262 21.38 16.43 -13.74
CA ALA A 262 22.12 17.37 -12.89
C ALA A 262 22.57 16.73 -11.57
N ASN A 263 21.76 15.82 -11.00
CA ASN A 263 22.05 15.18 -9.73
C ASN A 263 22.91 13.92 -9.84
N PHE A 264 22.98 13.25 -11.00
CA PHE A 264 23.68 11.97 -11.14
C PHE A 264 25.04 12.12 -11.82
N PHE A 265 25.12 12.83 -12.95
CA PHE A 265 26.35 12.93 -13.75
C PHE A 265 27.57 13.51 -13.02
N PRO A 266 27.43 14.43 -12.04
CA PRO A 266 28.59 14.87 -11.25
C PRO A 266 29.26 13.74 -10.44
N TYR A 267 28.56 12.64 -10.19
CA TYR A 267 29.00 11.54 -9.33
C TYR A 267 29.28 10.23 -10.08
N THR A 268 28.99 10.15 -11.39
CA THR A 268 29.22 8.94 -12.21
C THR A 268 30.71 8.58 -12.35
N THR A 269 31.60 9.53 -12.10
CA THR A 269 33.06 9.30 -12.10
C THR A 269 33.60 8.89 -10.73
N ASN A 270 32.75 8.91 -9.68
CA ASN A 270 33.14 8.61 -8.31
C ASN A 270 32.69 7.19 -7.93
N THR A 271 33.46 6.19 -8.34
CA THR A 271 33.49 4.94 -7.60
C THR A 271 34.25 5.21 -6.32
N ALA A 272 33.54 5.45 -5.20
CA ALA A 272 34.14 5.18 -3.91
C ALA A 272 34.80 3.79 -4.02
N ASP A 273 36.09 3.71 -3.67
CA ASP A 273 36.94 2.51 -3.65
C ASP A 273 36.94 1.54 -4.85
N GLY A 274 36.35 1.91 -6.00
CA GLY A 274 36.22 1.03 -7.17
C GLY A 274 35.15 -0.06 -7.04
N LYS A 275 34.27 0.02 -6.04
CA LYS A 275 33.24 -0.98 -5.76
C LYS A 275 31.84 -0.54 -6.16
N VAL A 276 30.92 -1.51 -6.12
CA VAL A 276 29.49 -1.35 -6.33
C VAL A 276 28.75 -2.05 -5.20
N ASN A 277 28.19 -1.30 -4.25
CA ASN A 277 27.55 -1.85 -3.05
C ASN A 277 26.03 -1.66 -3.09
N ILE A 278 25.33 -2.57 -3.77
CA ILE A 278 23.85 -2.56 -3.88
C ILE A 278 23.19 -2.74 -2.51
N GLY A 279 23.77 -3.55 -1.62
CA GLY A 279 23.22 -3.76 -0.27
C GLY A 279 23.19 -2.48 0.56
N ALA A 280 24.30 -1.72 0.57
CA ALA A 280 24.37 -0.42 1.20
C ALA A 280 23.38 0.59 0.59
N ALA A 281 23.24 0.60 -0.74
CA ALA A 281 22.29 1.46 -1.44
C ALA A 281 20.83 1.16 -1.09
N LEU A 282 20.45 -0.13 -1.04
CA LEU A 282 19.11 -0.57 -0.63
C LEU A 282 18.79 -0.15 0.81
N LEU A 283 19.76 -0.29 1.72
CA LEU A 283 19.58 0.09 3.12
C LEU A 283 19.41 1.61 3.28
N PHE A 284 20.21 2.40 2.55
CA PHE A 284 20.10 3.85 2.52
C PHE A 284 18.76 4.31 1.92
N ALA A 285 18.33 3.70 0.82
CA ALA A 285 17.02 3.98 0.22
C ALA A 285 15.88 3.76 1.23
N ASN A 286 15.91 2.64 1.96
CA ASN A 286 14.88 2.34 2.96
C ASN A 286 14.91 3.28 4.17
N ASN A 287 16.10 3.57 4.71
CA ASN A 287 16.23 4.25 6.00
C ASN A 287 16.32 5.78 5.89
N SER A 288 16.79 6.29 4.75
CA SER A 288 17.11 7.72 4.56
C SER A 288 16.35 8.36 3.42
N VAL A 289 15.94 7.59 2.40
CA VAL A 289 15.16 8.12 1.26
C VAL A 289 13.66 7.96 1.49
N MET A 290 13.19 6.77 1.90
CA MET A 290 11.78 6.49 2.20
C MET A 290 11.34 7.06 3.56
N THR A 291 11.46 8.38 3.73
CA THR A 291 11.07 9.11 4.95
C THR A 291 9.97 10.12 4.65
N VAL A 292 9.16 10.44 5.66
CA VAL A 292 8.10 11.46 5.56
C VAL A 292 8.68 12.82 5.18
N GLU A 293 9.89 13.13 5.65
CA GLU A 293 10.61 14.38 5.32
C GLU A 293 10.94 14.50 3.83
N ASN A 294 11.15 13.37 3.15
CA ASN A 294 11.36 13.30 1.71
C ASN A 294 10.04 13.20 0.91
N GLY A 295 8.90 13.10 1.59
CA GLY A 295 7.58 13.07 0.96
C GLY A 295 7.05 11.68 0.64
N VAL A 296 7.64 10.61 1.19
CA VAL A 296 7.08 9.26 1.02
C VAL A 296 5.69 9.19 1.66
N ARG A 297 4.75 8.49 1.01
CA ARG A 297 3.43 8.25 1.61
C ARG A 297 3.52 7.23 2.73
N ASP A 298 2.51 7.18 3.58
CA ASP A 298 2.49 6.26 4.71
C ASP A 298 2.53 4.77 4.29
N ASN A 299 2.58 3.90 5.29
CA ASN A 299 2.73 2.45 5.13
C ASN A 299 1.57 1.75 4.41
N ARG A 300 0.44 2.43 4.19
CA ARG A 300 -0.71 1.89 3.44
C ARG A 300 -0.45 1.89 1.94
N VAL A 301 0.45 2.76 1.46
CA VAL A 301 0.86 2.80 0.06
C VAL A 301 2.05 1.86 -0.14
N PRO A 302 1.94 0.83 -1.00
CA PRO A 302 3.03 -0.09 -1.30
C PRO A 302 4.32 0.62 -1.72
N LYS A 303 5.47 0.02 -1.40
CA LYS A 303 6.78 0.58 -1.68
C LYS A 303 7.62 -0.38 -2.52
N THR A 304 8.24 0.13 -3.56
CA THR A 304 9.14 -0.63 -4.44
C THR A 304 10.55 -0.04 -4.45
N LEU A 305 11.53 -0.89 -4.72
CA LEU A 305 12.94 -0.53 -4.92
C LEU A 305 13.35 -1.05 -6.30
N VAL A 306 13.79 -0.15 -7.19
CA VAL A 306 14.19 -0.49 -8.55
C VAL A 306 15.68 -0.23 -8.70
N ILE A 307 16.46 -1.30 -8.81
CA ILE A 307 17.91 -1.23 -9.00
C ILE A 307 18.20 -1.17 -10.50
N ASN A 308 18.93 -0.16 -10.94
CA ASN A 308 19.43 -0.02 -12.32
C ASN A 308 20.96 -0.09 -12.25
N THR A 309 21.56 -1.12 -12.84
CA THR A 309 23.00 -1.36 -12.72
C THR A 309 23.60 -1.99 -13.98
N ASP A 310 24.88 -1.77 -14.24
CA ASP A 310 25.67 -2.52 -15.22
C ASP A 310 26.80 -3.35 -14.57
N ALA A 311 26.74 -3.54 -13.26
CA ALA A 311 27.74 -4.25 -12.45
C ALA A 311 27.10 -5.11 -11.35
N ASN A 312 27.83 -6.15 -10.95
CA ASN A 312 27.49 -7.00 -9.80
C ASN A 312 27.72 -6.25 -8.48
N SER A 313 27.03 -6.66 -7.42
CA SER A 313 27.32 -6.16 -6.07
C SER A 313 28.59 -6.77 -5.50
N ASP A 314 29.42 -5.94 -4.88
CA ASP A 314 30.61 -6.34 -4.10
C ASP A 314 30.30 -6.62 -2.62
N ASP A 315 29.16 -6.15 -2.12
CA ASP A 315 28.68 -6.39 -0.77
C ASP A 315 27.59 -7.47 -0.68
N ASN A 316 27.14 -7.77 0.54
CA ASN A 316 26.10 -8.79 0.78
C ASN A 316 24.68 -8.26 0.51
N ALA A 317 24.43 -7.86 -0.73
CA ALA A 317 23.13 -7.33 -1.16
C ALA A 317 21.97 -8.32 -0.98
N ILE A 318 22.21 -9.62 -1.15
CA ILE A 318 21.17 -10.67 -1.01
C ILE A 318 20.59 -10.68 0.41
N ALA A 319 21.42 -10.54 1.44
CA ALA A 319 20.96 -10.54 2.83
C ALA A 319 20.05 -9.33 3.13
N ILE A 320 20.45 -8.14 2.67
CA ILE A 320 19.68 -6.90 2.82
C ILE A 320 18.37 -6.98 2.04
N ALA A 321 18.43 -7.36 0.77
CA ALA A 321 17.25 -7.49 -0.08
C ALA A 321 16.24 -8.49 0.49
N ARG A 322 16.70 -9.63 1.03
CA ARG A 322 15.82 -10.61 1.68
C ARG A 322 15.13 -10.04 2.91
N GLN A 323 15.80 -9.16 3.68
CA GLN A 323 15.15 -8.46 4.79
C GLN A 323 14.05 -7.52 4.28
N LEU A 324 14.36 -6.66 3.33
CA LEU A 324 13.41 -5.68 2.80
C LEU A 324 12.18 -6.34 2.17
N ARG A 325 12.35 -7.47 1.47
CA ARG A 325 11.22 -8.27 0.96
C ARG A 325 10.33 -8.82 2.08
N ARG A 326 10.90 -9.27 3.21
CA ARG A 326 10.11 -9.68 4.38
C ARG A 326 9.37 -8.51 5.03
N GLU A 327 9.86 -7.29 4.85
CA GLU A 327 9.20 -6.05 5.27
C GLU A 327 8.17 -5.54 4.25
N GLY A 328 7.87 -6.32 3.20
CA GLY A 328 6.83 -6.03 2.22
C GLY A 328 7.28 -5.15 1.06
N LYS A 329 8.58 -4.95 0.85
CA LYS A 329 9.11 -4.24 -0.33
C LYS A 329 9.17 -5.16 -1.54
N LEU A 330 8.69 -4.69 -2.69
CA LEU A 330 8.99 -5.34 -3.98
C LEU A 330 10.30 -4.79 -4.52
N ILE A 331 11.17 -5.69 -5.00
CA ILE A 331 12.49 -5.32 -5.51
C ILE A 331 12.57 -5.75 -6.98
N TYR A 332 12.83 -4.79 -7.85
CA TYR A 332 13.08 -5.01 -9.27
C TYR A 332 14.53 -4.70 -9.60
N VAL A 333 15.08 -5.41 -10.58
CA VAL A 333 16.45 -5.22 -11.04
C VAL A 333 16.45 -5.08 -12.56
N ASN A 334 16.87 -3.91 -13.03
CA ASN A 334 17.16 -3.63 -14.43
C ASN A 334 18.67 -3.69 -14.62
N VAL A 335 19.14 -4.58 -15.47
CA VAL A 335 20.56 -4.73 -15.77
C VAL A 335 20.88 -4.32 -17.19
N VAL A 336 21.97 -3.58 -17.38
CA VAL A 336 22.57 -3.33 -18.70
C VAL A 336 23.84 -4.16 -18.79
N GLN A 337 24.01 -4.93 -19.86
CA GLN A 337 25.23 -5.71 -20.05
C GLN A 337 26.41 -4.76 -20.25
N PRO A 338 27.48 -4.83 -19.43
CA PRO A 338 28.64 -3.97 -19.60
C PRO A 338 29.41 -4.35 -20.88
N PRO A 339 30.16 -3.42 -21.50
CA PRO A 339 30.97 -3.72 -22.68
C PRO A 339 32.04 -4.80 -22.44
N THR A 340 32.48 -4.95 -21.19
CA THR A 340 33.47 -5.95 -20.76
C THR A 340 33.07 -6.52 -19.40
N GLY A 341 33.43 -7.79 -19.16
CA GLY A 341 33.04 -8.53 -17.95
C GLY A 341 31.75 -9.35 -18.15
N ALA A 342 31.25 -9.92 -17.06
CA ALA A 342 30.02 -10.70 -17.07
C ALA A 342 29.23 -10.43 -15.78
N LEU A 343 27.92 -10.31 -15.95
CA LEU A 343 26.97 -10.18 -14.85
C LEU A 343 26.63 -11.56 -14.27
N ASP A 344 26.62 -11.66 -12.93
CA ASP A 344 26.10 -12.83 -12.22
C ASP A 344 24.59 -12.70 -12.06
N MET A 345 23.85 -13.21 -13.06
CA MET A 345 22.39 -13.15 -13.06
C MET A 345 21.77 -13.87 -11.84
N ASN A 346 22.43 -14.86 -11.24
CA ASN A 346 21.91 -15.51 -10.03
C ASN A 346 21.90 -14.55 -8.84
N GLN A 347 22.91 -13.68 -8.74
CA GLN A 347 22.93 -12.63 -7.71
C GLN A 347 21.69 -11.75 -7.84
N PHE A 348 21.34 -11.32 -9.06
CA PHE A 348 20.17 -10.47 -9.28
C PHE A 348 18.84 -11.20 -9.03
N TYR A 349 18.72 -12.48 -9.40
CA TYR A 349 17.53 -13.28 -9.04
C TYR A 349 17.36 -13.41 -7.52
N ASP A 350 18.46 -13.58 -6.77
CA ASP A 350 18.41 -13.66 -5.31
C ASP A 350 18.13 -12.29 -4.64
N ILE A 351 18.60 -11.19 -5.24
CA ILE A 351 18.30 -9.80 -4.83
C ILE A 351 16.85 -9.42 -5.15
N ALA A 352 16.30 -9.81 -6.29
CA ALA A 352 14.91 -9.55 -6.62
C ALA A 352 13.96 -10.47 -5.84
N GLY A 353 14.37 -11.70 -5.57
CA GLY A 353 13.57 -12.75 -4.94
C GLY A 353 12.65 -13.48 -5.92
N GLU A 354 12.36 -12.88 -7.06
CA GLU A 354 11.54 -13.44 -8.13
C GLU A 354 12.24 -13.21 -9.48
N ARG A 355 12.27 -14.25 -10.31
CA ARG A 355 12.96 -14.17 -11.61
C ARG A 355 12.32 -13.18 -12.56
N ASP A 356 11.01 -12.98 -12.45
CA ASP A 356 10.25 -12.08 -13.32
C ASP A 356 10.42 -10.61 -12.96
N HIS A 357 11.06 -10.31 -11.82
CA HIS A 357 11.44 -8.96 -11.43
C HIS A 357 12.85 -8.55 -11.89
N VAL A 358 13.53 -9.37 -12.71
CA VAL A 358 14.82 -9.06 -13.30
C VAL A 358 14.67 -8.86 -14.80
N PHE A 359 15.12 -7.71 -15.29
CA PHE A 359 15.02 -7.30 -16.70
C PHE A 359 16.39 -6.96 -17.25
N GLU A 360 16.74 -7.53 -18.40
CA GLU A 360 17.91 -7.12 -19.16
C GLU A 360 17.50 -5.99 -20.12
N VAL A 361 17.98 -4.78 -19.85
CA VAL A 361 17.71 -3.58 -20.64
C VAL A 361 18.60 -3.59 -21.89
N GLN A 362 17.97 -3.65 -23.05
CA GLN A 362 18.62 -3.63 -24.36
C GLN A 362 17.86 -2.71 -25.33
N GLY A 363 18.46 -2.41 -26.50
CA GLY A 363 17.80 -1.62 -27.53
C GLY A 363 16.50 -2.27 -28.02
N GLY A 364 15.39 -1.51 -28.01
CA GLY A 364 14.06 -2.01 -28.39
C GLY A 364 13.21 -2.53 -27.22
N ALA A 365 13.38 -1.96 -26.02
CA ALA A 365 12.89 -2.43 -24.72
C ALA A 365 11.37 -2.58 -24.52
N THR A 366 10.56 -2.54 -25.58
CA THR A 366 9.09 -2.63 -25.52
C THR A 366 8.62 -3.92 -24.84
N GLU A 367 9.28 -5.05 -25.08
CA GLU A 367 8.90 -6.32 -24.47
C GLU A 367 9.15 -6.32 -22.95
N GLN A 368 10.30 -5.80 -22.51
CA GLN A 368 10.66 -5.68 -21.11
C GLN A 368 9.73 -4.72 -20.38
N ILE A 369 9.40 -3.58 -21.01
CA ILE A 369 8.41 -2.63 -20.49
C ILE A 369 7.05 -3.31 -20.35
N ASN A 370 6.59 -4.05 -21.36
CA ASN A 370 5.31 -4.77 -21.30
C ASN A 370 5.28 -5.80 -20.17
N LYS A 371 6.38 -6.53 -19.97
CA LYS A 371 6.50 -7.50 -18.87
C LYS A 371 6.47 -6.81 -17.51
N TYR A 372 7.26 -5.75 -17.34
CA TYR A 372 7.24 -4.92 -16.14
C TYR A 372 5.84 -4.37 -15.85
N MET A 373 5.18 -3.79 -16.86
CA MET A 373 3.82 -3.27 -16.71
C MET A 373 2.79 -4.35 -16.37
N GLY A 374 2.90 -5.55 -16.96
CA GLY A 374 2.04 -6.68 -16.62
C GLY A 374 2.16 -7.08 -15.15
N ASP A 375 3.38 -7.06 -14.63
CA ASP A 375 3.64 -7.38 -13.23
C ASP A 375 3.14 -6.30 -12.27
N ILE A 376 3.40 -5.02 -12.59
CA ILE A 376 2.85 -3.85 -11.87
C ILE A 376 1.31 -3.90 -11.84
N ILE A 377 0.65 -4.25 -12.95
CA ILE A 377 -0.81 -4.41 -13.00
C ILE A 377 -1.26 -5.53 -12.06
N SER A 378 -0.54 -6.67 -12.04
CA SER A 378 -0.90 -7.80 -11.19
C SER A 378 -0.80 -7.48 -9.69
N HIS A 379 0.15 -6.63 -9.31
CA HIS A 379 0.35 -6.21 -7.92
C HIS A 379 -0.56 -5.05 -7.50
N PHE A 380 -0.80 -4.10 -8.40
CA PHE A 380 -1.38 -2.79 -8.05
C PHE A 380 -2.67 -2.45 -8.79
N CYS A 381 -3.33 -3.38 -9.47
CA CYS A 381 -4.64 -3.12 -10.12
C CYS A 381 -5.78 -4.08 -9.71
N GLN A 382 -5.57 -4.97 -8.72
CA GLN A 382 -6.57 -6.02 -8.41
C GLN A 382 -7.92 -5.48 -7.91
N ASN A 383 -7.92 -4.58 -6.91
CA ASN A 383 -9.13 -3.96 -6.37
C ASN A 383 -9.18 -2.46 -6.70
N PRO A 384 -10.06 -2.00 -7.62
CA PRO A 384 -10.17 -0.59 -8.01
C PRO A 384 -10.43 0.38 -6.85
N CYS A 385 -10.99 -0.11 -5.74
CA CYS A 385 -11.19 0.69 -4.54
C CYS A 385 -9.93 0.85 -3.70
N ASP A 386 -8.90 0.01 -3.83
CA ASP A 386 -7.68 0.10 -3.00
C ASP A 386 -6.62 1.03 -3.62
N HIS A 387 -6.78 1.41 -4.89
CA HIS A 387 -5.81 2.22 -5.67
C HIS A 387 -6.06 3.72 -5.59
N VAL A 388 -6.75 4.16 -4.54
CA VAL A 388 -7.15 5.54 -4.35
C VAL A 388 -6.77 5.93 -2.93
N LEU A 389 -6.04 7.03 -2.77
CA LEU A 389 -5.79 7.58 -1.44
C LEU A 389 -7.10 8.13 -0.89
N HIS A 390 -7.65 7.39 0.07
CA HIS A 390 -8.96 7.70 0.67
C HIS A 390 -8.89 8.73 1.81
N ASP A 391 -7.70 9.07 2.31
CA ASP A 391 -7.55 9.83 3.56
C ASP A 391 -6.49 10.95 3.51
N HIS A 392 -6.57 11.84 2.52
CA HIS A 392 -5.87 13.13 2.58
C HIS A 392 -6.86 14.29 2.41
N VAL A 393 -7.63 14.54 3.48
CA VAL A 393 -8.18 15.87 3.81
C VAL A 393 -7.64 16.27 5.17
#